data_AF-A0A662E8T4-F1
#
_entry.id   AF-A0A662E8T4-F1
#
_cell.length_a   1.000
_cell.length_b   1.000
_cell.length_c   1.000
_cell.angle_alpha   90.00
_cell.angle_beta   90.00
_cell.angle_gamma   90.00
#
_symmetry.space_group_name_H-M   'P 1'
#
loop_
_entity.id
_entity.type
_entity.pdbx_description
1 polymer ?
#
loop_
_entity_poly.entity_id
_entity_poly.type
_entity_poly.pdbx_seq_one_letter_code
_entity_poly.pdbx_strand_id
1 'polypeptide(L)' 'MAIVRHVATNHGGEVRVSSQEGEGSTFVLRLPAALLIEEGRAK' A
#
# COMPACT_ATOMS: atom_id res chain seq x y z
N MET A 1 6.20 -12.64 3.19
CA MET A 1 5.95 -11.54 2.24
C MET A 1 5.25 -12.08 1.00
N ALA A 2 3.91 -12.14 0.98
CA ALA A 2 3.18 -12.59 -0.22
C ALA A 2 1.87 -11.80 -0.37
N ILE A 3 1.09 -11.73 0.70
CA ILE A 3 -0.23 -11.11 0.70
C ILE A 3 -0.17 -9.63 0.29
N VAL A 4 0.66 -8.81 0.93
CA VAL A 4 0.71 -7.36 0.65
C VAL A 4 1.16 -7.06 -0.79
N ARG A 5 2.18 -7.77 -1.29
CA ARG A 5 2.65 -7.64 -2.67
C ARG A 5 1.55 -8.06 -3.65
N HIS A 6 0.93 -9.21 -3.40
CA HIS A 6 -0.14 -9.73 -4.25
C HIS A 6 -1.32 -8.76 -4.32
N VAL A 7 -1.79 -8.27 -3.16
CA VAL A 7 -2.86 -7.28 -3.07
C VAL A 7 -2.49 -6.03 -3.87
N ALA A 8 -1.33 -5.40 -3.60
CA ALA A 8 -0.94 -4.18 -4.31
C ALA A 8 -0.85 -4.37 -5.83
N THR A 9 -0.24 -5.46 -6.29
CA THR A 9 -0.13 -5.77 -7.73
C THR A 9 -1.50 -6.02 -8.36
N ASN A 10 -2.39 -6.74 -7.69
CA ASN A 10 -3.76 -6.96 -8.18
C ASN A 10 -4.55 -5.65 -8.31
N HIS A 11 -4.23 -4.66 -7.47
CA HIS A 11 -4.82 -3.32 -7.54
C HIS A 11 -4.01 -2.35 -8.43
N GLY A 12 -3.09 -2.85 -9.28
CA GLY A 12 -2.32 -2.02 -10.21
C GLY A 12 -1.28 -1.11 -9.54
N GLY A 13 -0.89 -1.42 -8.31
CA GLY A 13 0.09 -0.67 -7.54
C GLY A 13 1.37 -1.45 -7.23
N GLU A 14 2.24 -0.81 -6.45
CA GLU A 14 3.53 -1.37 -6.04
C GLU A 14 3.75 -1.28 -4.52
N VAL A 15 4.63 -2.15 -4.01
CA VAL A 15 5.05 -2.18 -2.60
C VAL A 15 6.57 -2.07 -2.54
N ARG A 16 7.06 -1.15 -1.69
CA ARG A 16 8.46 -1.06 -1.29
C ARG A 16 8.58 -1.39 0.19
N VAL A 17 9.69 -2.03 0.57
CA VAL A 17 9.97 -2.37 1.96
C VAL A 17 11.35 -1.85 2.34
N SER A 18 11.43 -1.23 3.51
CA SER A 18 12.67 -0.94 4.22
C SER A 18 12.62 -1.69 5.54
N SER A 19 13.65 -2.45 5.88
CA SER A 19 13.70 -3.23 7.11
C SER A 19 15.06 -3.12 7.74
N GLN A 20 15.07 -2.91 9.06
CA GLN A 20 16.27 -2.86 9.86
C GLN A 20 16.06 -3.73 11.10
N GLU A 21 17.04 -4.59 11.39
CA GLU A 21 16.99 -5.50 12.52
C GLU A 21 16.89 -4.71 13.83
N GLY A 22 15.98 -5.10 14.72
CA GLY A 22 15.70 -4.38 15.96
C GLY A 22 14.82 -3.12 15.81
N GLU A 23 14.59 -2.61 14.59
CA GLU A 23 13.76 -1.42 14.32
C GLU A 23 12.43 -1.76 13.62
N GLY A 24 12.37 -2.94 13.00
CA GLY A 24 11.18 -3.42 12.30
C GLY A 24 11.19 -3.13 10.80
N SER A 25 10.02 -3.21 10.19
CA SER A 25 9.85 -3.06 8.74
C SER A 25 8.84 -1.97 8.41
N THR A 26 9.21 -1.08 7.51
CA THR A 26 8.33 -0.06 6.91
C THR A 26 7.93 -0.51 5.51
N PHE A 27 6.63 -0.52 5.25
CA PHE A 27 6.05 -0.83 3.95
C PHE A 27 5.43 0.43 3.35
N VAL A 28 5.77 0.72 2.09
CA VAL A 28 5.23 1.83 1.34
C VAL A 28 4.44 1.27 0.16
N LEU A 29 3.13 1.52 0.15
CA LEU A 29 2.26 1.20 -0.98
C LEU A 29 2.08 2.43 -1.86
N ARG A 30 2.13 2.23 -3.18
CA ARG A 30 1.72 3.22 -4.16
C ARG A 30 0.62 2.61 -5.00
N LEU A 31 -0.56 3.24 -4.98
CA LEU A 31 -1.75 2.80 -5.71
C LEU A 31 -2.16 3.89 -6.72
N PRO A 32 -2.75 3.52 -7.86
CA PRO A 32 -3.36 4.49 -8.79
C PRO A 32 -4.38 5.38 -8.09
N ALA A 33 -4.32 6.70 -8.33
CA ALA A 33 -5.21 7.67 -7.70
C ALA A 33 -6.70 7.46 -8.03
N ALA A 34 -7.03 6.84 -9.16
CA ALA A 34 -8.40 6.48 -9.53
C ALA A 34 -9.07 5.48 -8.55
N LEU A 35 -8.29 4.82 -7.68
CA LEU A 35 -8.80 3.93 -6.64
C LEU A 35 -9.07 4.65 -5.31
N LEU A 36 -8.80 5.95 -5.22
CA LEU A 36 -9.15 6.73 -4.04
C LEU A 36 -10.66 6.89 -4.02
N ILE A 37 -11.29 6.25 -3.03
CA ILE A 37 -12.69 6.47 -2.71
C ILE A 37 -12.73 7.75 -1.87
N GLU A 38 -13.41 8.78 -2.35
CA GLU A 38 -13.73 9.95 -1.54
C GLU A 38 -14.67 9.50 -0.42
N GLU A 39 -14.15 9.29 0.79
CA GLU A 39 -14.99 9.10 1.97
C GLU A 39 -15.74 10.40 2.24
N GLY A 40 -17.03 10.40 1.90
CA GLY A 40 -18.02 11.33 2.41
C GLY A 40 -17.65 12.81 2.32
N ARG A 41 -18.13 13.49 1.28
CA ARG A 41 -18.63 14.86 1.45
C ARG A 41 -19.78 14.79 2.46
N ALA A 42 -19.45 14.79 3.75
CA ALA A 42 -20.40 15.04 4.81
C ALA A 42 -20.94 16.45 4.59
N LYS A 43 -22.17 16.53 4.09
CA LYS A 43 -22.95 17.75 4.02
C LYS A 43 -24.09 17.64 5.01
#